data_AF-A0A7S2D8H3-F1
#
_entry.id   AF-A0A7S2D8H3-F1
#
_cell.length_a   1.000
_cell.length_b   1.000
_cell.length_c   1.000
_cell.angle_alpha   90.00
_cell.angle_beta   90.00
_cell.angle_gamma   90.00
#
_symmetry.space_group_name_H-M   'P 1'
#
loop_
_entity.id
_entity.type
_entity.pdbx_description
1 polymer ?
#
loop_
_entity_poly.entity_id
_entity_poly.type
_entity_poly.pdbx_seq_one_letter_code
_entity_poly.pdbx_strand_id
1 'polypeptide(L)'
;ELIRITGQSWSFAPGGETETVWDGDVLYRSDIWRHKASGVRKYEDRGLSWAVLERISDGVGVLVYGTHPWYTYPNDRPILETMKMATNDMKARQQKYPYPVVFMGDMNAHYELDSQRLLRSGSISAYGMKWCAP
;
A
#
# COMPACT_ATOMS: atom_id res chain seq x y z
N GLU A 1 -11.21 6.22 -20.90
CA GLU A 1 -11.37 7.69 -20.74
C GLU A 1 -10.06 8.41 -20.38
N LEU A 2 -9.27 7.91 -19.42
CA LEU A 2 -8.01 8.54 -18.99
C LEU A 2 -7.00 8.79 -20.12
N ILE A 3 -6.83 7.86 -21.07
CA ILE A 3 -5.93 8.04 -22.23
C ILE A 3 -6.35 9.27 -23.05
N ARG A 4 -7.66 9.47 -23.26
CA ARG A 4 -8.21 10.62 -24.00
C ARG A 4 -7.91 11.95 -23.31
N ILE A 5 -7.95 11.97 -21.97
CA ILE A 5 -7.73 13.19 -21.16
C ILE A 5 -6.24 13.51 -21.04
N THR A 6 -5.43 12.49 -20.78
CA THR A 6 -4.01 12.68 -20.40
C THR A 6 -3.05 12.51 -21.57
N GLY A 7 -3.47 11.88 -22.67
CA GLY A 7 -2.60 11.48 -23.78
C GLY A 7 -1.68 10.31 -23.45
N GLN A 8 -1.94 9.59 -22.37
CA GLN A 8 -1.01 8.65 -21.74
C GLN A 8 -1.67 7.29 -21.53
N SER A 9 -0.91 6.20 -21.68
CA SER A 9 -1.45 4.85 -21.44
C SER A 9 -1.49 4.55 -19.95
N TRP A 10 -2.68 4.24 -19.43
CA TRP A 10 -2.91 3.91 -18.03
C TRP A 10 -3.52 2.52 -17.91
N SER A 11 -3.20 1.82 -16.82
CA SER A 11 -3.77 0.50 -16.52
C SER A 11 -3.87 0.29 -15.01
N PHE A 12 -4.89 -0.44 -14.59
CA PHE A 12 -5.03 -0.91 -13.20
C PHE A 12 -4.17 -2.15 -12.97
N ALA A 13 -3.59 -2.27 -11.79
CA ALA A 13 -2.93 -3.50 -11.36
C ALA A 13 -4.00 -4.54 -10.93
N PRO A 14 -4.12 -5.69 -11.61
CA PRO A 14 -5.20 -6.64 -11.35
C PRO A 14 -4.98 -7.41 -10.04
N GLY A 15 -5.96 -7.55 -9.16
CA GLY A 15 -5.68 -8.21 -7.87
C GLY A 15 -6.82 -8.89 -7.13
N GLY A 16 -8.03 -8.90 -7.71
CA GLY A 16 -9.25 -9.39 -7.09
C GLY A 16 -10.36 -8.35 -7.20
N GLU A 17 -11.30 -8.32 -6.26
CA GLU A 17 -12.30 -7.24 -6.10
C GLU A 17 -11.64 -5.92 -5.61
N THR A 18 -10.46 -5.61 -6.13
CA THR A 18 -9.70 -4.38 -5.87
C THR A 18 -10.51 -3.14 -6.23
N GLU A 19 -11.26 -3.22 -7.32
CA GLU A 19 -11.64 -2.05 -8.13
C GLU A 19 -12.77 -1.18 -7.54
N THR A 20 -13.33 -1.48 -6.36
CA THR A 20 -14.52 -0.75 -5.86
C THR A 20 -14.73 -0.64 -4.34
N VAL A 21 -13.98 -1.33 -3.47
CA VAL A 21 -14.45 -1.53 -2.07
C VAL A 21 -13.77 -0.64 -1.02
N TRP A 22 -12.47 -0.34 -1.15
CA TRP A 22 -11.72 0.38 -0.11
C TRP A 22 -10.74 1.42 -0.68
N ASP A 23 -10.97 1.99 -1.86
CA ASP A 23 -10.17 3.09 -2.43
C ASP A 23 -8.63 2.89 -2.41
N GLY A 24 -8.18 1.65 -2.53
CA GLY A 24 -6.77 1.27 -2.45
C GLY A 24 -6.14 0.93 -3.80
N ASP A 25 -6.80 1.24 -4.91
CA ASP A 25 -6.39 0.79 -6.24
C ASP A 25 -5.06 1.36 -6.71
N VAL A 26 -4.29 0.53 -7.41
CA VAL A 26 -3.03 0.94 -8.03
C VAL A 26 -3.25 1.14 -9.52
N LEU A 27 -3.33 2.40 -9.92
CA LEU A 27 -3.32 2.84 -11.31
C LEU A 27 -1.90 3.26 -11.70
N TYR A 28 -1.40 2.77 -12.84
CA TYR A 28 -0.03 3.07 -13.29
C TYR A 28 0.04 3.38 -14.79
N ARG A 29 1.12 4.09 -15.17
CA ARG A 29 1.46 4.40 -16.57
C ARG A 29 2.00 3.16 -17.28
N SER A 30 1.16 2.49 -18.07
CA SER A 30 1.51 1.21 -18.71
C SER A 30 2.43 1.33 -19.92
N ASP A 31 2.68 2.55 -20.38
CA ASP A 31 3.71 2.89 -21.36
C ASP A 31 5.10 3.11 -20.74
N ILE A 32 5.19 3.33 -19.41
CA ILE A 32 6.47 3.51 -18.69
C ILE A 32 6.79 2.28 -17.84
N TRP A 33 5.77 1.65 -17.27
CA TRP A 33 5.89 0.55 -16.32
C TRP A 33 5.26 -0.73 -16.87
N ARG A 34 6.01 -1.82 -16.76
CA ARG A 34 5.53 -3.18 -16.98
C ARG A 34 5.06 -3.75 -15.65
N HIS A 35 3.82 -4.22 -15.62
CA HIS A 35 3.30 -5.01 -14.51
C HIS A 35 3.93 -6.41 -14.47
N LYS A 36 4.34 -6.85 -13.27
CA LYS A 36 4.98 -8.17 -13.06
C LYS A 36 4.11 -9.09 -12.22
N ALA A 37 3.48 -8.56 -11.17
CA ALA A 37 2.59 -9.27 -10.27
C ALA A 37 1.77 -8.26 -9.47
N SER A 38 0.58 -8.63 -9.03
CA SER A 38 -0.23 -7.84 -8.11
C SER A 38 -1.24 -8.73 -7.40
N GLY A 39 -1.94 -8.17 -6.43
CA GLY A 39 -2.95 -8.86 -5.66
C GLY A 39 -3.51 -8.00 -4.55
N VAL A 40 -4.30 -8.65 -3.70
CA VAL A 40 -4.90 -8.05 -2.51
C VAL A 40 -4.63 -8.91 -1.31
N ARG A 41 -4.38 -8.24 -0.19
CA ARG A 41 -4.56 -8.80 1.14
C ARG A 41 -5.78 -8.17 1.79
N LYS A 42 -6.90 -8.89 1.79
CA LYS A 42 -8.14 -8.44 2.44
C LYS A 42 -7.99 -8.55 3.96
N TYR A 43 -8.60 -7.62 4.67
CA TYR A 43 -8.79 -7.67 6.11
C TYR A 43 -10.20 -7.14 6.40
N GLU A 44 -11.09 -8.04 6.82
CA GLU A 44 -12.53 -7.78 6.95
C GLU A 44 -13.13 -7.17 5.66
N ASP A 45 -13.78 -6.00 5.70
CA ASP A 45 -14.32 -5.27 4.54
C ASP A 45 -13.30 -4.31 3.88
N ARG A 46 -12.05 -4.31 4.34
CA ARG A 46 -10.96 -3.48 3.83
C ARG A 46 -9.84 -4.31 3.19
N GLY A 47 -8.83 -3.64 2.67
CA GLY A 47 -7.74 -4.33 2.01
C GLY A 47 -6.48 -3.52 1.79
N LEU A 48 -5.43 -4.27 1.46
CA LEU A 48 -4.13 -3.78 1.03
C LEU A 48 -3.90 -4.30 -0.39
N SER A 49 -4.07 -3.42 -1.37
CA SER A 49 -3.72 -3.68 -2.76
C SER A 49 -2.22 -3.53 -2.93
N TRP A 50 -1.61 -4.37 -3.76
CA TRP A 50 -0.18 -4.30 -4.03
C TRP A 50 0.13 -4.63 -5.49
N ALA A 51 1.19 -4.04 -6.02
CA ALA A 51 1.67 -4.27 -7.37
C ALA A 51 3.21 -4.21 -7.45
N VAL A 52 3.78 -5.11 -8.22
CA VAL A 52 5.18 -5.09 -8.62
C VAL A 52 5.24 -4.50 -10.01
N LEU A 53 5.86 -3.34 -10.14
CA LEU A 53 6.04 -2.63 -11.39
C LEU A 53 7.53 -2.56 -11.72
N GLU A 54 7.86 -2.73 -12.99
CA GLU A 54 9.21 -2.70 -13.52
C GLU A 54 9.27 -1.67 -14.65
N ARG A 55 10.14 -0.68 -14.54
CA ARG A 55 10.27 0.37 -15.55
C ARG A 55 10.77 -0.25 -16.85
N ILE A 56 10.10 0.05 -17.96
CA ILE A 56 10.37 -0.58 -19.25
C ILE A 56 11.77 -0.20 -19.78
N SER A 57 12.23 1.02 -19.53
CA SER A 57 13.47 1.55 -20.10
C SER A 57 14.74 0.87 -19.58
N ASP A 58 14.75 0.41 -18.33
CA ASP A 58 15.97 -0.09 -17.67
C ASP A 58 15.75 -1.23 -16.67
N GLY A 59 14.51 -1.73 -16.54
CA GLY A 59 14.20 -2.86 -15.66
C GLY A 59 14.22 -2.54 -14.17
N VAL A 60 14.36 -1.27 -13.77
CA VAL A 60 14.32 -0.88 -12.35
C VAL A 60 12.90 -1.05 -11.81
N GLY A 61 12.75 -1.76 -10.69
CA GLY A 61 11.45 -2.08 -10.12
C GLY A 61 11.04 -1.23 -8.92
N VAL A 62 9.74 -1.27 -8.63
CA VAL A 62 9.11 -0.71 -7.42
C VAL A 62 7.99 -1.63 -6.97
N LEU A 63 7.82 -1.75 -5.65
CA LEU A 63 6.69 -2.42 -5.03
C LEU A 63 5.72 -1.36 -4.49
N VAL A 64 4.55 -1.25 -5.12
CA VAL A 64 3.54 -0.23 -4.82
C VAL A 64 2.43 -0.84 -3.98
N TYR A 65 1.96 -0.11 -2.97
CA TYR A 65 0.88 -0.49 -2.09
C TYR A 65 -0.16 0.64 -1.96
N GLY A 66 -1.43 0.25 -1.89
CA GLY A 66 -2.57 1.12 -1.64
C GLY A 66 -3.48 0.55 -0.55
N THR A 67 -3.97 1.38 0.37
CA THR A 67 -4.90 0.95 1.43
C THR A 67 -5.81 2.10 1.90
N HIS A 68 -6.89 1.74 2.59
CA HIS A 68 -7.79 2.68 3.25
C HIS A 68 -8.36 2.00 4.52
N PRO A 69 -7.64 2.01 5.65
CA PRO A 69 -8.13 1.46 6.92
C PRO A 69 -9.40 2.18 7.39
N TRP A 70 -10.13 1.59 8.34
CA TRP A 70 -11.29 2.25 8.95
C TRP A 70 -10.93 3.56 9.66
N TYR A 71 -11.87 4.50 9.63
CA TYR A 71 -11.86 5.65 10.52
C TYR A 71 -12.33 5.26 11.91
N THR A 72 -11.43 5.27 12.89
CA THR A 72 -11.70 4.78 14.24
C THR A 72 -11.42 5.80 15.33
N TYR A 73 -11.32 7.09 14.98
CA TYR A 73 -11.03 8.16 15.93
C TYR A 73 -12.03 8.16 17.12
N PRO A 74 -11.55 8.31 18.37
CA PRO A 74 -10.16 8.59 18.77
C PRO A 74 -9.28 7.34 18.97
N ASN A 75 -9.78 6.14 18.73
CA ASN A 75 -9.04 4.90 18.92
C ASN A 75 -8.21 4.52 17.68
N ASP A 76 -6.93 4.88 17.66
CA ASP A 76 -6.01 4.58 16.54
C ASP A 76 -5.53 3.12 16.46
N ARG A 77 -5.81 2.30 17.48
CA ARG A 77 -5.29 0.92 17.55
C ARG A 77 -5.61 0.05 16.32
N PRO A 78 -6.83 0.06 15.75
CA PRO A 78 -7.11 -0.73 14.54
C PRO A 78 -6.27 -0.29 13.34
N ILE A 79 -6.01 1.02 13.21
CA ILE A 79 -5.16 1.57 12.14
C ILE A 79 -3.70 1.13 12.36
N LEU A 80 -3.23 1.17 13.62
CA LEU A 80 -1.89 0.70 14.00
C LEU A 80 -1.68 -0.79 13.68
N GLU A 81 -2.69 -1.62 13.94
CA GLU A 81 -2.69 -3.05 13.58
C GLU A 81 -2.61 -3.25 12.06
N THR A 82 -3.35 -2.44 11.28
CA THR A 82 -3.24 -2.42 9.81
C THR A 82 -1.84 -2.02 9.34
N MET A 83 -1.23 -0.97 9.91
CA MET A 83 0.13 -0.55 9.52
C MET A 83 1.17 -1.63 9.83
N LYS A 84 1.02 -2.33 10.96
CA LYS A 84 1.88 -3.47 11.29
C LYS A 84 1.68 -4.63 10.30
N MET A 85 0.44 -4.93 9.93
CA MET A 85 0.13 -5.95 8.94
C MET A 85 0.72 -5.60 7.56
N ALA A 86 0.53 -4.36 7.11
CA ALA A 86 1.01 -3.89 5.81
C ALA A 86 2.54 -3.90 5.70
N THR A 87 3.24 -3.42 6.73
CA THR A 87 4.72 -3.41 6.76
C THR A 87 5.31 -4.81 6.83
N ASN A 88 4.66 -5.76 7.51
CA ASN A 88 5.04 -7.17 7.44
C ASN A 88 4.84 -7.76 6.04
N ASP A 89 3.75 -7.41 5.35
CA ASP A 89 3.51 -7.83 3.96
C ASP A 89 4.58 -7.27 3.02
N MET A 90 4.94 -5.99 3.16
CA MET A 90 6.02 -5.33 2.43
C MET A 90 7.33 -6.08 2.58
N LYS A 91 7.73 -6.38 3.83
CA LYS A 91 8.95 -7.15 4.10
C LYS A 91 8.92 -8.52 3.43
N ALA A 92 7.81 -9.25 3.54
CA ALA A 92 7.67 -10.57 2.96
C ALA A 92 7.77 -10.52 1.42
N ARG A 93 7.17 -9.52 0.78
CA ARG A 93 7.26 -9.35 -0.67
C ARG A 93 8.64 -8.92 -1.12
N GLN A 94 9.34 -8.08 -0.34
CA GLN A 94 10.69 -7.68 -0.66
C GLN A 94 11.69 -8.85 -0.70
N GLN A 95 11.39 -9.97 -0.03
CA GLN A 95 12.17 -11.20 -0.16
C GLN A 95 12.09 -11.81 -1.58
N LYS A 96 10.95 -11.64 -2.27
CA LYS A 96 10.73 -12.14 -3.63
C LYS A 96 11.03 -11.08 -4.71
N TYR A 97 10.73 -9.83 -4.41
CA TYR A 97 10.91 -8.68 -5.29
C TYR A 97 11.72 -7.62 -4.54
N PRO A 98 13.07 -7.64 -4.62
CA PRO A 98 13.95 -6.78 -3.83
C PRO A 98 13.97 -5.34 -4.37
N TYR A 99 12.78 -4.72 -4.40
CA TYR A 99 12.53 -3.38 -4.91
C TYR A 99 12.17 -2.42 -3.77
N PRO A 100 12.41 -1.11 -3.94
CA PRO A 100 11.91 -0.09 -3.03
C PRO A 100 10.37 -0.13 -2.95
N VAL A 101 9.84 0.26 -1.79
CA VAL A 101 8.40 0.28 -1.52
C VAL A 101 7.86 1.70 -1.63
N VAL A 102 6.72 1.84 -2.30
CA VAL A 102 5.87 3.04 -2.25
C VAL A 102 4.56 2.64 -1.59
N PHE A 103 4.29 3.18 -0.40
CA PHE A 103 3.07 2.90 0.36
C PHE A 103 2.18 4.14 0.42
N MET A 104 0.96 4.02 -0.11
CA MET A 104 0.01 5.11 -0.26
C MET A 104 -1.37 4.70 0.29
N GLY A 105 -2.21 5.68 0.56
CA GLY A 105 -3.57 5.44 1.03
C GLY A 105 -4.16 6.60 1.81
N ASP A 106 -5.48 6.60 1.96
CA ASP A 106 -6.14 7.38 3.00
C ASP A 106 -6.04 6.61 4.32
N MET A 107 -5.10 7.02 5.18
CA MET A 107 -4.81 6.31 6.41
C MET A 107 -5.87 6.53 7.51
N ASN A 108 -6.86 7.40 7.29
CA ASN A 108 -7.85 7.79 8.30
C ASN A 108 -7.24 8.22 9.64
N ALA A 109 -6.02 8.77 9.60
CA ALA A 109 -5.21 9.07 10.76
C ALA A 109 -4.50 10.41 10.60
N HIS A 110 -4.48 11.22 11.66
CA HIS A 110 -3.66 12.44 11.69
C HIS A 110 -2.19 12.10 11.96
N TYR A 111 -1.31 13.05 11.61
CA TYR A 111 0.14 12.88 11.63
C TYR A 111 0.70 12.35 12.98
N GLU A 112 0.11 12.77 14.09
CA GLU A 112 0.59 12.49 15.45
C GLU A 112 0.16 11.13 16.01
N LEU A 113 -0.78 10.43 15.35
CA LEU A 113 -1.26 9.13 15.83
C LEU A 113 -0.17 8.05 15.80
N ASP A 114 -0.31 7.07 16.69
CA ASP A 114 0.65 5.99 16.89
C ASP A 114 0.88 5.17 15.60
N SER A 115 -0.17 4.89 14.84
CA SER A 115 -0.11 4.25 13.52
C SER A 115 0.85 4.97 12.58
N GLN A 116 0.79 6.31 12.54
CA GLN A 116 1.63 7.13 11.68
C GLN A 116 3.05 7.27 12.23
N ARG A 117 3.20 7.34 13.56
CA ARG A 117 4.51 7.32 14.23
C ARG A 117 5.24 6.00 13.99
N LEU A 118 4.53 4.87 13.98
CA LEU A 118 5.11 3.56 13.67
C LEU A 118 5.76 3.56 12.27
N LEU A 119 5.06 4.06 11.25
CA LEU A 119 5.58 4.12 9.88
C LEU A 119 6.83 5.00 9.74
N ARG A 120 6.89 6.11 10.47
CA ARG A 120 8.03 7.05 10.40
C ARG A 120 9.24 6.60 11.21
N SER A 121 9.00 6.06 12.41
CA SER A 121 10.06 5.76 13.37
C SER A 121 10.52 4.31 13.32
N GLY A 122 9.81 3.42 12.60
CA GLY A 122 10.08 1.99 12.54
C GLY A 122 9.74 1.24 13.84
N SER A 123 9.64 1.92 14.98
CA SER A 123 9.11 1.34 16.21
C SER A 123 8.55 2.40 17.16
N ILE A 124 7.57 2.00 17.97
CA ILE A 124 6.95 2.82 19.01
C ILE A 124 6.55 1.97 20.21
N SER A 125 6.30 2.60 21.35
CA SER A 125 5.61 1.99 22.50
C SER A 125 4.22 2.61 22.62
N ALA A 126 3.18 1.80 22.51
CA ALA A 126 1.78 2.22 22.54
C ALA A 126 0.89 1.06 23.01
N TYR A 127 -0.24 1.37 23.64
CA TYR A 127 -1.20 0.36 24.12
C TYR A 127 -0.58 -0.73 25.02
N GLY A 128 0.42 -0.36 25.84
CA GLY A 128 1.08 -1.28 26.78
C GLY A 128 2.09 -2.24 26.15
N MET A 129 2.43 -2.09 24.86
CA MET A 129 3.41 -2.96 24.19
C MET A 129 4.28 -2.21 23.18
N LYS A 130 5.36 -2.87 22.73
CA LYS A 130 6.23 -2.36 21.67
C LYS A 130 5.75 -2.82 20.30
N TRP A 131 5.64 -1.90 19.38
CA TRP A 131 5.30 -2.12 17.97
C TRP A 131 6.52 -1.85 17.10
N CYS A 132 6.74 -2.68 16.08
CA CYS A 132 7.86 -2.53 15.14
C CYS A 132 7.36 -2.69 13.70
N ALA A 133 7.67 -1.75 12.81
CA ALA A 133 7.55 -1.89 11.37
C ALA A 133 8.94 -2.31 10.83
N PRO A 134 9.05 -3.49 10.19
CA PRO A 134 10.32 -4.01 9.70
C PRO A 134 10.90 -3.26 8.50
#